data_AF-A0A955HNY8-F1
#
_entry.id   AF-A0A955HNY8-F1
#
_cell.length_a   1.000
_cell.length_b   1.000
_cell.length_c   1.000
_cell.angle_alpha   90.00
_cell.angle_beta   90.00
_cell.angle_gamma   90.00
#
_symmetry.space_group_name_H-M   'P 1'
#
loop_
_entity.id
_entity.type
_entity.pdbx_description
1 polymer ?
#
loop_
_entity_poly.entity_id
_entity_poly.type
_entity_poly.pdbx_seq_one_letter_code
_entity_poly.pdbx_strand_id
1 'polypeptide(L)'
;MAAKVTIGNMAVRVSSFLPKILSVLSSILFLCSFLGFFGRYGWLPEIFSHFRVQYFLLGAVFLLFFCFFYFFKNQQSKHWISIGILSFLVTSTNGLLVQPYVKNLSYQPLESVKLKVYSANIFKYSINQQKLRGSITAADADILFLYELSEQDATWLSQQFSEYS
;
A
#
# COMPACT_ATOMS: atom_id res chain seq x y z
N MET A 1 -0.73 -38.20 -6.41
CA MET A 1 0.45 -38.47 -7.26
C MET A 1 1.40 -37.28 -7.14
N ALA A 2 2.53 -37.44 -6.46
CA ALA A 2 3.47 -36.32 -6.22
C ALA A 2 4.36 -36.12 -7.45
N ALA A 3 4.51 -34.87 -7.88
CA ALA A 3 5.18 -34.55 -9.13
C ALA A 3 6.62 -34.11 -8.88
N LYS A 4 7.59 -34.88 -9.35
CA LYS A 4 9.03 -34.61 -9.22
C LYS A 4 9.43 -33.43 -10.12
N VAL A 5 10.18 -32.47 -9.59
CA VAL A 5 10.79 -31.32 -10.26
C VAL A 5 12.28 -31.56 -10.20
N THR A 6 13.01 -31.49 -11.30
CA THR A 6 14.46 -31.65 -11.29
C THR A 6 15.09 -30.32 -11.69
N ILE A 7 15.82 -29.67 -10.78
CA ILE A 7 16.60 -28.46 -11.05
C ILE A 7 18.07 -28.88 -10.92
N GLY A 8 18.77 -29.05 -12.05
CA GLY A 8 20.09 -29.69 -12.07
C GLY A 8 20.03 -31.15 -11.58
N ASN A 9 20.90 -31.54 -10.65
CA ASN A 9 20.87 -32.87 -10.01
C ASN A 9 19.87 -32.98 -8.85
N MET A 10 19.17 -31.90 -8.50
CA MET A 10 18.31 -31.86 -7.31
C MET A 10 16.85 -32.09 -7.70
N ALA A 11 16.26 -33.17 -7.18
CA ALA A 11 14.87 -33.50 -7.40
C ALA A 11 13.97 -32.99 -6.26
N VAL A 12 13.26 -31.89 -6.48
CA VAL A 12 12.24 -31.33 -5.57
C VAL A 12 10.88 -32.00 -5.83
N ARG A 13 10.29 -32.64 -4.83
CA ARG A 13 8.98 -33.30 -4.99
C ARG A 13 7.88 -32.31 -4.64
N VAL A 14 7.13 -31.83 -5.64
CA VAL A 14 5.96 -30.97 -5.41
C VAL A 14 4.75 -31.86 -5.13
N SER A 15 4.16 -31.68 -3.96
CA SER A 15 2.96 -32.42 -3.57
C SER A 15 1.79 -32.02 -4.48
N SER A 16 0.88 -32.96 -4.76
CA SER A 16 -0.37 -32.66 -5.48
C SER A 16 -1.32 -31.74 -4.70
N PHE A 17 -0.99 -31.41 -3.44
CA PHE A 17 -1.75 -30.49 -2.59
C PHE A 17 -1.39 -29.04 -2.84
N LEU A 18 -0.12 -28.75 -3.17
CA LEU A 18 0.34 -27.38 -3.39
C LEU A 18 -0.50 -26.59 -4.42
N PRO A 19 -0.75 -27.08 -5.65
CA PRO A 19 -1.53 -26.31 -6.63
C PRO A 19 -3.00 -26.14 -6.21
N LYS A 20 -3.54 -27.04 -5.38
CA LYS A 20 -4.90 -26.88 -4.85
C LYS A 20 -4.96 -25.73 -3.85
N ILE A 21 -4.01 -25.70 -2.91
CA ILE A 21 -3.91 -24.63 -1.91
C ILE A 21 -3.67 -23.28 -2.60
N LEU A 22 -2.72 -23.22 -3.52
CA LEU A 22 -2.44 -22.00 -4.29
C LEU A 22 -3.64 -21.54 -5.11
N SER A 23 -4.42 -22.46 -5.69
CA SER A 23 -5.65 -22.11 -6.40
C SER A 23 -6.70 -21.50 -5.46
N VAL A 24 -6.87 -22.03 -4.24
CA VAL A 24 -7.79 -21.46 -3.25
C VAL A 24 -7.32 -20.07 -2.80
N LEU A 25 -6.02 -19.93 -2.51
CA LEU A 25 -5.44 -18.64 -2.13
C LEU A 25 -5.57 -17.60 -3.25
N SER A 26 -5.35 -18.01 -4.51
CA SER A 26 -5.53 -17.12 -5.66
C SER A 26 -6.99 -16.68 -5.83
N SER A 27 -7.96 -17.56 -5.53
CA SER A 27 -9.38 -17.19 -5.52
C SER A 27 -9.73 -16.21 -4.41
N ILE A 28 -9.21 -16.43 -3.19
CA ILE A 28 -9.40 -15.50 -2.07
C ILE A 28 -8.79 -14.14 -2.42
N LEU A 29 -7.57 -14.13 -2.95
CA LEU A 29 -6.88 -12.92 -3.37
C LEU A 29 -7.69 -12.14 -4.42
N PHE A 30 -8.25 -12.86 -5.40
CA PHE A 30 -9.14 -12.27 -6.40
C PHE A 30 -10.38 -11.64 -5.76
N LEU A 31 -11.05 -12.35 -4.84
CA LEU A 31 -12.24 -11.82 -4.14
C LEU A 31 -11.90 -10.58 -3.30
N CYS A 32 -10.80 -10.59 -2.56
CA CYS A 32 -10.34 -9.42 -1.79
C CYS A 32 -10.02 -8.24 -2.72
N SER A 33 -9.31 -8.49 -3.82
CA SER A 33 -9.04 -7.47 -4.83
C SER A 33 -10.33 -6.93 -5.45
N PHE A 34 -11.31 -7.80 -5.72
CA PHE A 34 -12.60 -7.41 -6.30
C PHE A 34 -13.39 -6.52 -5.33
N LEU A 35 -13.46 -6.90 -4.06
CA LEU A 35 -14.08 -6.08 -3.00
C LEU A 35 -13.41 -4.71 -2.86
N GLY A 36 -12.09 -4.61 -3.07
CA GLY A 36 -11.37 -3.34 -3.04
C GLY A 36 -11.83 -2.31 -4.07
N PHE A 37 -12.51 -2.72 -5.16
CA PHE A 37 -13.13 -1.77 -6.10
C PHE A 37 -14.41 -1.11 -5.56
N PHE A 38 -15.03 -1.70 -4.55
CA PHE A 38 -16.25 -1.21 -3.93
C PHE A 38 -15.98 -0.33 -2.71
N GLY A 39 -14.73 0.10 -2.48
CA GLY A 39 -14.34 0.90 -1.31
C GLY A 39 -15.21 2.13 -1.04
N ARG A 40 -15.76 2.74 -2.10
CA ARG A 40 -16.65 3.91 -1.99
C ARG A 40 -18.05 3.63 -1.40
N TYR A 41 -18.47 2.37 -1.29
CA TYR A 41 -19.83 2.00 -0.93
C TYR A 41 -20.01 1.66 0.55
N GLY A 42 -18.93 1.61 1.34
CA GLY A 42 -18.99 1.37 2.77
C GLY A 42 -17.64 1.00 3.37
N TRP A 43 -17.59 1.04 4.70
CA TRP A 43 -16.37 0.83 5.47
C TRP A 43 -15.73 -0.56 5.27
N LEU A 44 -16.54 -1.60 5.05
CA LEU A 44 -16.00 -2.96 4.90
C LEU A 44 -15.22 -3.12 3.57
N PRO A 45 -15.78 -2.79 2.39
CA PRO A 45 -15.02 -2.69 1.14
C PRO A 45 -13.84 -1.71 1.19
N GLU A 46 -13.96 -0.64 1.97
CA GLU A 46 -12.90 0.36 2.14
C GLU A 46 -11.63 -0.26 2.75
N ILE A 47 -11.75 -1.20 3.69
CA ILE A 47 -10.59 -1.93 4.22
C ILE A 47 -9.83 -2.65 3.09
N PHE A 48 -10.54 -3.28 2.15
CA PHE A 48 -9.91 -3.98 1.03
C PHE A 48 -9.27 -3.02 0.01
N SER A 49 -9.77 -1.80 -0.13
CA SER A 49 -9.20 -0.82 -1.07
C SER A 49 -7.79 -0.34 -0.65
N HIS A 50 -7.50 -0.36 0.66
CA HIS A 50 -6.20 0.04 1.21
C HIS A 50 -5.07 -0.93 0.88
N PHE A 51 -5.38 -2.21 0.65
CA PHE A 51 -4.38 -3.26 0.42
C PHE A 51 -4.11 -3.58 -1.06
N ARG A 52 -4.56 -2.73 -1.99
CA ARG A 52 -4.49 -3.02 -3.44
C ARG A 52 -3.07 -3.16 -3.98
N VAL A 53 -2.10 -2.43 -3.43
CA VAL A 53 -0.68 -2.57 -3.80
C VAL A 53 -0.14 -3.92 -3.34
N GLN A 54 -0.53 -4.39 -2.16
CA GLN A 54 -0.17 -5.69 -1.62
C GLN A 54 -0.78 -6.81 -2.48
N TYR A 55 -2.02 -6.64 -2.94
CA TYR A 55 -2.67 -7.59 -3.85
C TYR A 55 -1.96 -7.67 -5.21
N PHE A 56 -1.52 -6.53 -5.75
CA PHE A 56 -0.69 -6.48 -6.95
C PHE A 56 0.59 -7.30 -6.78
N LEU A 57 1.34 -7.08 -5.69
CA LEU A 57 2.59 -7.79 -5.43
C LEU A 57 2.38 -9.30 -5.25
N LEU A 58 1.37 -9.71 -4.48
CA LEU A 58 1.03 -11.12 -4.30
C LEU A 58 0.57 -11.78 -5.61
N GLY A 59 -0.24 -11.09 -6.40
CA GLY A 59 -0.65 -11.54 -7.73
C GLY A 59 0.55 -11.75 -8.65
N ALA A 60 1.51 -10.81 -8.65
CA ALA A 60 2.73 -10.93 -9.43
C ALA A 60 3.57 -12.14 -9.00
N VAL A 61 3.71 -12.39 -7.70
CA VAL A 61 4.38 -13.59 -7.18
C VAL A 61 3.69 -14.86 -7.66
N PHE A 62 2.37 -14.97 -7.53
CA PHE A 62 1.63 -16.16 -7.97
C PHE A 62 1.71 -16.35 -9.49
N LEU A 63 1.73 -15.27 -10.27
CA LEU A 63 1.92 -15.32 -11.71
C LEU A 63 3.32 -15.83 -12.08
N LEU A 64 4.37 -15.38 -11.38
CA LEU A 64 5.74 -15.90 -11.56
C LEU A 64 5.82 -17.40 -11.23
N PHE A 65 5.17 -17.82 -10.14
CA PHE A 65 5.05 -19.23 -9.79
C PHE A 65 4.34 -20.02 -10.89
N PHE A 66 3.22 -19.52 -11.42
CA PHE A 66 2.53 -20.14 -12.54
C PHE A 66 3.45 -20.27 -13.76
N CYS A 67 4.13 -19.20 -14.18
CA CYS A 67 5.04 -19.24 -15.32
C CYS A 67 6.15 -20.28 -15.11
N PHE A 68 6.78 -20.30 -13.93
CA PHE A 68 7.81 -21.28 -13.62
C PHE A 68 7.27 -22.71 -13.72
N PHE A 69 6.15 -23.03 -13.07
CA PHE A 69 5.66 -24.41 -13.06
C PHE A 69 5.00 -24.84 -14.38
N TYR A 70 4.37 -23.93 -15.11
CA TYR A 70 3.73 -24.21 -16.39
C TYR A 70 4.77 -24.48 -17.48
N PHE A 71 5.77 -23.60 -17.63
CA PHE A 71 6.80 -23.74 -18.66
C PHE A 71 7.78 -24.87 -18.37
N PHE A 72 8.26 -25.01 -17.13
CA PHE A 72 9.31 -26.00 -16.83
C PHE A 72 8.79 -27.42 -16.61
N LYS A 73 7.49 -27.62 -16.39
CA LYS A 73 6.95 -28.94 -16.01
C LYS A 73 5.91 -29.50 -16.98
N ASN A 74 5.52 -28.73 -18.01
CA ASN A 74 4.45 -29.05 -18.95
C ASN A 74 3.20 -29.63 -18.25
N GLN A 75 2.91 -29.15 -17.04
CA GLN A 75 1.80 -29.67 -16.24
C GLN A 75 0.55 -28.87 -16.51
N GLN A 76 -0.26 -29.35 -17.45
CA GLN A 76 -1.57 -28.81 -17.78
C GLN A 76 -2.64 -29.18 -16.73
N SER A 77 -2.35 -28.99 -15.45
CA SER A 77 -3.37 -29.11 -14.41
C SER A 77 -4.31 -27.91 -14.47
N LYS A 78 -5.63 -28.17 -14.43
CA LYS A 78 -6.67 -27.13 -14.35
C LYS A 78 -6.40 -26.11 -13.22
N HIS A 79 -5.77 -26.55 -12.12
CA HIS A 79 -5.40 -25.67 -11.00
C HIS A 79 -4.32 -24.66 -11.37
N TRP A 80 -3.28 -25.05 -12.13
CA TRP A 80 -2.25 -24.11 -12.57
C TRP A 80 -2.81 -23.05 -13.49
N ILE A 81 -3.67 -23.47 -14.44
CA ILE A 81 -4.36 -22.54 -15.34
C ILE A 81 -5.22 -21.54 -14.56
N SER A 82 -5.98 -22.03 -13.57
CA SER A 82 -6.78 -21.18 -12.68
C SER A 82 -5.93 -20.14 -11.94
N ILE A 83 -4.81 -20.58 -11.34
CA ILE A 83 -3.85 -19.68 -10.66
C ILE A 83 -3.35 -18.61 -11.64
N GLY A 84 -2.93 -19.02 -12.85
CA GLY A 84 -2.43 -18.10 -13.87
C GLY A 84 -3.46 -17.02 -14.25
N ILE A 85 -4.69 -17.43 -14.57
CA ILE A 85 -5.76 -16.51 -14.96
C ILE A 85 -6.10 -15.54 -13.82
N LEU A 86 -6.35 -16.04 -12.61
CA LEU A 86 -6.74 -15.22 -11.47
C LEU A 86 -5.61 -14.25 -11.06
N SER A 87 -4.38 -14.73 -11.02
CA SER A 87 -3.21 -13.91 -10.70
C SER A 87 -2.97 -12.84 -11.75
N PHE A 88 -3.15 -13.17 -13.04
CA PHE A 88 -3.06 -12.21 -14.13
C PHE A 88 -4.12 -11.11 -14.01
N LEU A 89 -5.37 -11.47 -13.71
CA LEU A 89 -6.45 -10.49 -13.49
C LEU A 89 -6.15 -9.57 -12.30
N VAL A 90 -5.75 -10.12 -11.15
CA VAL A 90 -5.39 -9.33 -9.97
C VAL A 90 -4.23 -8.37 -10.27
N THR A 91 -3.18 -8.89 -10.91
CA THR A 91 -1.98 -8.09 -11.21
C THR A 91 -2.29 -6.98 -12.22
N SER A 92 -3.04 -7.28 -13.28
CA SER A 92 -3.37 -6.30 -14.32
C SER A 92 -4.28 -5.19 -13.79
N THR A 93 -5.29 -5.56 -13.01
CA THR A 93 -6.27 -4.60 -12.48
C THR A 93 -5.71 -3.70 -11.38
N ASN A 94 -4.76 -4.17 -10.58
CA ASN A 94 -4.09 -3.36 -9.56
C ASN A 94 -2.80 -2.69 -10.06
N GLY A 95 -2.17 -3.19 -11.13
CA GLY A 95 -0.94 -2.62 -11.70
C GLY A 95 -1.13 -1.19 -12.23
N LEU A 96 -2.34 -0.84 -12.66
CA LEU A 96 -2.69 0.53 -13.03
C LEU A 96 -2.48 1.53 -11.87
N LEU A 97 -2.61 1.10 -10.62
CA LEU A 97 -2.35 1.95 -9.45
C LEU A 97 -0.85 2.20 -9.22
N VAL A 98 0.01 1.33 -9.73
CA VAL A 98 1.46 1.43 -9.54
C VAL A 98 2.09 2.29 -10.64
N GLN A 99 1.44 2.42 -11.80
CA GLN A 99 1.89 3.25 -12.93
C GLN A 99 2.40 4.66 -12.53
N PRO A 100 1.70 5.47 -11.71
CA PRO A 100 2.18 6.80 -11.35
C PRO A 100 3.51 6.79 -10.57
N TYR A 101 3.82 5.70 -9.86
CA TYR A 101 5.07 5.57 -9.11
C TYR A 101 6.26 5.14 -9.98
N VAL A 102 6.00 4.59 -11.17
CA VAL A 102 7.05 4.10 -12.09
C VAL A 102 7.42 5.16 -13.13
N LYS A 103 6.53 6.12 -13.41
CA LYS A 103 6.89 7.26 -14.27
C LYS A 103 7.93 8.11 -13.54
N ASN A 104 9.13 8.14 -14.13
CA ASN A 104 10.28 8.93 -13.70
C ASN A 104 9.83 10.27 -13.12
N LEU A 105 9.97 10.39 -11.80
CA LEU A 105 10.12 11.67 -11.14
C LEU A 105 11.43 12.22 -11.70
N SER A 106 11.35 12.97 -12.80
CA SER A 106 12.43 13.84 -13.21
C SER A 106 12.62 14.80 -12.05
N TYR A 107 13.54 14.45 -11.17
CA TYR A 107 13.95 15.30 -10.06
C TYR A 107 14.66 16.48 -10.70
N GLN A 108 13.87 17.51 -11.00
CA GLN A 108 14.40 18.84 -11.14
C GLN A 108 14.87 19.19 -9.74
N PRO A 109 16.19 19.35 -9.50
CA PRO A 109 16.64 19.90 -8.24
C PRO A 109 16.02 21.30 -8.16
N LEU A 110 14.95 21.42 -7.37
CA LEU A 110 14.46 22.73 -6.95
C LEU A 110 15.66 23.42 -6.30
N GLU A 111 15.93 24.67 -6.70
CA GLU A 111 16.85 25.52 -5.94
C GLU A 111 16.49 25.35 -4.47
N SER A 112 17.51 25.12 -3.63
CA SER A 112 17.30 24.70 -2.25
C SER A 112 16.68 25.84 -1.44
N VAL A 113 15.37 25.99 -1.53
CA VAL A 113 14.58 26.79 -0.61
C VAL A 113 14.59 26.03 0.71
N LYS A 114 15.27 26.58 1.71
CA LYS A 114 15.24 26.04 3.07
C LYS A 114 13.89 26.37 3.68
N LEU A 115 12.94 25.47 3.50
CA LEU A 115 11.63 25.55 4.13
C LEU A 115 11.67 24.83 5.47
N LYS A 116 11.46 25.57 6.56
CA LYS A 116 11.31 25.00 7.90
C LYS A 116 9.84 24.65 8.12
N VAL A 117 9.57 23.37 8.33
CA VAL A 117 8.21 22.88 8.60
C VAL A 117 8.15 22.37 10.03
N TYR A 118 7.19 22.87 10.81
CA TYR A 118 6.88 22.36 12.14
C TYR A 118 5.55 21.60 12.09
N SER A 119 5.57 20.33 12.50
CA SER A 119 4.37 19.50 12.60
C SER A 119 4.21 18.95 14.00
N ALA A 120 3.05 19.15 14.63
CA ALA A 120 2.74 18.60 15.94
C ALA A 120 1.29 18.13 16.05
N ASN A 121 1.08 16.95 16.63
CA ASN A 121 -0.25 16.54 17.08
C ASN A 121 -0.47 17.12 18.48
N ILE A 122 -1.44 18.02 18.58
CA ILE A 122 -1.75 18.72 19.81
C ILE A 122 -2.94 18.02 20.47
N PHE A 123 -2.65 17.04 21.33
CA PHE A 123 -3.68 16.28 22.02
C PHE A 123 -4.59 17.20 22.87
N LYS A 124 -5.83 17.40 22.43
CA LYS A 124 -6.82 18.37 22.95
C LYS A 124 -7.08 18.39 24.46
N TYR A 125 -6.70 17.35 25.20
CA TYR A 125 -6.97 17.22 26.64
C TYR A 125 -5.76 17.45 27.55
N SER A 126 -4.55 17.66 27.01
CA SER A 126 -3.35 17.82 27.85
C SER A 126 -2.49 19.04 27.49
N ILE A 127 -3.09 20.04 26.85
CA ILE A 127 -2.34 21.18 26.33
C ILE A 127 -1.98 22.13 27.46
N ASN A 128 -0.69 22.18 27.76
CA ASN A 128 -0.10 23.37 28.36
C ASN A 128 0.19 24.36 27.23
N GLN A 129 -0.70 25.33 27.03
CA GLN A 129 -0.65 26.30 25.93
C GLN A 129 0.67 27.08 25.89
N GLN A 130 1.29 27.34 27.06
CA GLN A 130 2.58 28.01 27.12
C GLN A 130 3.72 27.16 26.55
N LYS A 131 3.71 25.85 26.80
CA LYS A 131 4.70 24.92 26.23
C LYS A 131 4.55 24.82 24.71
N LEU A 132 3.31 24.70 24.23
CA LEU A 132 3.05 24.67 22.79
C LEU A 132 3.51 25.95 22.10
N ARG A 133 3.19 27.11 22.67
CA ARG A 133 3.64 28.42 22.17
C ARG A 133 5.16 28.51 22.13
N GLY A 134 5.82 28.14 23.22
CA GLY A 134 7.29 28.12 23.30
C GLY A 134 7.91 27.24 22.21
N SER A 135 7.34 26.06 21.97
CA SER A 135 7.81 25.16 20.92
C SER A 135 7.59 25.72 19.50
N ILE A 136 6.43 26.33 19.23
CA ILE A 136 6.13 26.93 17.91
C ILE A 136 7.07 28.11 17.63
N THR A 137 7.25 29.01 18.60
CA THR A 137 8.13 30.18 18.46
C THR A 137 9.59 29.75 18.34
N ALA A 138 10.04 28.77 19.13
CA ALA A 138 11.41 28.26 19.06
C ALA A 138 11.71 27.53 17.75
N ALA A 139 10.70 26.93 17.11
CA ALA A 139 10.87 26.23 15.84
C ALA A 139 11.14 27.19 14.66
N ASP A 140 10.71 28.46 14.75
CA ASP A 140 10.91 29.49 13.72
C ASP A 140 10.56 28.94 12.32
N ALA A 141 9.39 28.29 12.22
CA ALA A 141 8.97 27.54 11.04
C ALA A 141 8.20 28.43 10.06
N ASP A 142 8.45 28.23 8.76
CA ASP A 142 7.73 28.90 7.67
C ASP A 142 6.34 28.30 7.46
N ILE A 143 6.18 26.99 7.75
CA ILE A 143 4.90 26.28 7.66
C ILE A 143 4.62 25.52 8.96
N LEU A 144 3.39 25.68 9.45
CA LEU A 144 2.91 25.08 10.68
C LEU A 144 1.76 24.10 10.41
N PHE A 145 1.95 22.82 10.75
CA PHE A 145 0.90 21.79 10.72
C PHE A 145 0.54 21.35 12.14
N LEU A 146 -0.70 21.59 12.53
CA LEU A 146 -1.21 21.24 13.84
C LEU A 146 -2.41 20.31 13.71
N TYR A 147 -2.36 19.17 14.38
CA TYR A 147 -3.44 18.17 14.39
C TYR A 147 -4.17 18.17 15.73
N GLU A 148 -5.45 17.77 15.71
CA GLU A 148 -6.29 17.61 16.91
C GLU A 148 -6.49 18.87 17.76
N LEU A 149 -6.34 20.06 17.15
CA LEU A 149 -6.65 21.34 17.79
C LEU A 149 -8.08 21.40 18.35
N SER A 150 -8.22 21.96 19.54
CA SER A 150 -9.52 22.38 20.04
C SER A 150 -9.98 23.67 19.35
N GLU A 151 -11.28 23.95 19.33
CA GLU A 151 -11.81 25.21 18.79
C GLU A 151 -11.25 26.44 19.52
N GLN A 152 -11.02 26.32 20.83
CA GLN A 152 -10.44 27.38 21.65
C GLN A 152 -8.99 27.67 21.23
N ASP A 153 -8.18 26.63 21.03
CA ASP A 153 -6.78 26.79 20.60
C ASP A 153 -6.69 27.35 19.17
N ALA A 154 -7.59 26.93 18.28
CA ALA A 154 -7.66 27.46 16.91
C ALA A 154 -8.01 28.96 16.90
N THR A 155 -8.96 29.37 17.75
CA THR A 155 -9.34 30.79 17.90
C THR A 155 -8.20 31.63 18.49
N TRP A 156 -7.48 31.09 19.47
CA TRP A 156 -6.31 31.77 20.03
C TRP A 156 -5.19 31.93 18.99
N LEU A 157 -4.89 30.88 18.22
CA LEU A 157 -3.89 30.95 17.15
C LEU A 157 -4.28 31.98 16.08
N SER A 158 -5.54 32.02 15.66
CA SER A 158 -5.98 32.98 14.64
C SER A 158 -5.84 34.43 15.10
N GLN A 159 -6.16 34.73 16.37
CA GLN A 159 -5.94 36.05 16.96
C GLN A 159 -4.45 36.43 16.95
N GLN A 160 -3.58 35.52 17.39
CA GLN A 160 -2.14 35.78 17.43
C GLN A 160 -1.54 36.01 16.05
N PHE A 161 -1.97 35.29 15.01
CA PHE A 161 -1.44 35.51 13.66
C PHE A 161 -2.08 36.69 12.93
N SER A 162 -3.30 37.11 13.29
CA SER A 162 -3.91 38.33 12.74
C SER A 162 -3.22 39.62 13.17
N GLU A 163 -2.45 39.60 14.27
CA GLU A 163 -1.66 40.77 14.71
C GLU A 163 -0.37 40.98 13.89
N TYR A 164 0.01 40.03 13.03
CA TYR A 164 1.23 40.08 12.22
C TYR A 164 0.97 40.31 10.72
N SER A 165 -0.30 40.49 10.31
CA SER A 165 -0.72 40.80 8.93
C SER A 165 -1.16 42.25 8.78
#